data_AF-A0A956TGH1-F1
#
_entry.id   AF-A0A956TGH1-F1
#
_cell.length_a   1.000
_cell.length_b   1.000
_cell.length_c   1.000
_cell.angle_alpha   90.00
_cell.angle_beta   90.00
_cell.angle_gamma   90.00
#
_symmetry.space_group_name_H-M   'P 1'
#
loop_
_entity.id
_entity.type
_entity.pdbx_description
1 polymer ?
#
loop_
_entity_poly.entity_id
_entity_poly.type
_entity_poly.pdbx_seq_one_letter_code
_entity_poly.pdbx_strand_id
1 'polypeptide(L)'
;MDIAMLLDWKLAMITALAGVVSLLTTLNVAARPAAVRTGQVATAFTVAQLFFMVTRFANLFYLPLMARFVDEATRTGKTSQLYGQIQWVVVGAALGALASWLLLPTFIEVYSVAVRCITHRGSMIGALMRMLRPASWLKLVRSFRLPSNLGCRLFKLDGVPADFLLFNVAATAVWTVGALAAVYVSAVIPQYKTTAVLLS
;
A
#
# COMPACT_ATOMS: atom_id res chain seq x y z
N MET A 1 16.59 -18.23 -5.40
CA MET A 1 16.54 -16.80 -5.05
C MET A 1 17.97 -16.37 -4.74
N ASP A 2 18.66 -15.77 -5.70
CA ASP A 2 20.04 -15.33 -5.47
C ASP A 2 20.04 -14.01 -4.70
N ILE A 3 20.56 -14.06 -3.47
CA ILE A 3 20.66 -12.91 -2.54
C ILE A 3 21.61 -11.84 -3.11
N ALA A 4 22.49 -12.20 -4.04
CA ALA A 4 23.40 -11.29 -4.74
C ALA A 4 22.70 -10.26 -5.63
N MET A 5 21.45 -10.50 -6.05
CA MET A 5 20.67 -9.52 -6.83
C MET A 5 20.11 -8.36 -5.99
N LEU A 6 20.02 -8.51 -4.66
CA LEU A 6 19.66 -7.39 -3.78
C LEU A 6 20.78 -6.36 -3.64
N LEU A 7 22.01 -6.70 -4.04
CA LEU A 7 23.15 -5.77 -4.01
C LEU A 7 23.09 -4.75 -5.14
N ASP A 8 22.26 -4.97 -6.17
CA ASP A 8 21.95 -3.95 -7.16
C ASP A 8 21.11 -2.86 -6.49
N TRP A 9 21.73 -1.70 -6.24
CA TRP A 9 21.10 -0.51 -5.66
C TRP A 9 19.74 -0.17 -6.30
N LYS A 10 19.61 -0.43 -7.61
CA LYS A 10 18.37 -0.23 -8.37
C LYS A 10 17.23 -1.15 -7.92
N LEU A 11 17.51 -2.44 -7.69
CA LEU A 11 16.50 -3.41 -7.23
C LEU A 11 16.07 -3.16 -5.79
N ALA A 12 17.01 -2.79 -4.93
CA ALA A 12 16.72 -2.40 -3.55
C ALA A 12 15.78 -1.18 -3.50
N MET A 13 16.05 -0.16 -4.33
CA MET A 13 15.24 1.05 -4.39
C MET A 13 13.80 0.77 -4.88
N ILE A 14 13.64 -0.07 -5.90
CA ILE A 14 12.33 -0.46 -6.43
C ILE A 14 11.55 -1.29 -5.42
N THR A 15 12.20 -2.26 -4.78
CA THR A 15 11.58 -3.13 -3.78
C THR A 15 11.12 -2.32 -2.57
N ALA A 16 11.93 -1.35 -2.14
CA ALA A 16 11.56 -0.39 -1.11
C ALA A 16 10.37 0.48 -1.55
N LEU A 17 10.37 0.99 -2.78
CA LEU A 17 9.28 1.80 -3.31
C LEU A 17 7.96 1.01 -3.40
N ALA A 18 8.04 -0.25 -3.86
CA ALA A 18 6.91 -1.19 -3.88
C ALA A 18 6.36 -1.44 -2.46
N GLY A 19 7.25 -1.61 -1.48
CA GLY A 19 6.90 -1.73 -0.07
C GLY A 19 6.19 -0.48 0.45
N VAL A 20 6.69 0.72 0.15
CA VAL A 20 6.06 1.99 0.55
C VAL A 20 4.67 2.15 -0.09
N VAL A 21 4.55 1.84 -1.39
CA VAL A 21 3.27 1.91 -2.11
C VAL A 21 2.25 0.93 -1.52
N SER A 22 2.64 -0.34 -1.34
CA SER A 22 1.80 -1.36 -0.68
C SER A 22 1.41 -0.91 0.72
N LEU A 23 2.34 -0.25 1.41
CA LEU A 23 2.11 0.23 2.76
C LEU A 23 1.04 1.31 2.82
N LEU A 24 1.19 2.35 1.99
CA LEU A 24 0.24 3.44 1.91
C LEU A 24 -1.15 2.95 1.46
N THR A 25 -1.18 2.01 0.51
CA THR A 25 -2.41 1.43 -0.01
C THR A 25 -3.17 0.67 1.09
N THR A 26 -2.47 -0.16 1.85
CA THR A 26 -3.07 -0.97 2.92
C THR A 26 -3.52 -0.11 4.10
N LEU A 27 -2.75 0.92 4.45
CA LEU A 27 -3.09 1.84 5.55
C LEU A 27 -4.37 2.64 5.30
N ASN A 28 -4.83 2.79 4.06
CA ASN A 28 -6.12 3.42 3.77
C ASN A 28 -7.30 2.64 4.38
N VAL A 29 -7.15 1.34 4.67
CA VAL A 29 -8.17 0.55 5.37
C VAL A 29 -8.43 1.07 6.79
N ALA A 30 -7.46 1.75 7.41
CA ALA A 30 -7.59 2.38 8.74
C ALA A 30 -8.70 3.44 8.80
N ALA A 31 -9.09 4.02 7.66
CA ALA A 31 -10.13 5.04 7.62
C ALA A 31 -11.52 4.49 7.99
N ARG A 32 -11.82 3.22 7.69
CA ARG A 32 -13.14 2.63 8.00
C ARG A 32 -13.35 2.45 9.50
N PRO A 33 -12.44 1.82 10.27
CA PRO A 33 -12.56 1.77 11.73
C PRO A 33 -12.58 3.17 12.38
N ALA A 34 -11.82 4.12 11.84
CA ALA A 34 -11.81 5.50 12.32
C ALA A 34 -13.19 6.17 12.14
N ALA A 35 -13.86 5.95 11.00
CA ALA A 35 -15.21 6.45 10.74
C ALA A 35 -16.24 5.94 11.75
N VAL A 36 -16.16 4.64 12.10
CA VAL A 36 -17.06 4.02 13.09
C VAL A 36 -16.81 4.60 14.48
N ARG A 37 -15.55 4.81 14.87
CA ARG A 37 -15.19 5.39 16.17
C ARG A 37 -15.61 6.85 16.34
N THR A 38 -15.59 7.64 15.27
CA THR A 38 -15.96 9.07 15.33
C THR A 38 -17.45 9.31 15.13
N GLY A 39 -18.20 8.33 14.64
CA GLY A 39 -19.64 8.45 14.32
C GLY A 39 -19.94 9.39 13.15
N GLN A 40 -18.91 9.86 12.44
CA GLN A 40 -19.02 10.90 11.41
C GLN A 40 -18.57 10.34 10.06
N VAL A 41 -19.42 9.51 9.46
CA VAL A 41 -19.10 8.73 8.26
C VAL A 41 -18.75 9.64 7.07
N ALA A 42 -19.51 10.73 6.86
CA ALA A 42 -19.30 11.64 5.74
C ALA A 42 -17.92 12.35 5.80
N THR A 43 -17.53 12.86 6.96
CA THR A 43 -16.23 13.54 7.12
C THR A 43 -15.07 12.54 7.18
N ALA A 44 -15.29 11.33 7.67
CA ALA A 44 -14.29 10.27 7.56
C ALA A 44 -14.04 9.83 6.12
N PHE A 45 -15.10 9.76 5.31
CA PHE A 45 -14.99 9.42 3.89
C PHE A 45 -14.20 10.48 3.10
N THR A 46 -14.45 11.78 3.35
CA THR A 46 -13.69 12.85 2.69
C THR A 46 -12.21 12.82 3.05
N VAL A 47 -11.89 12.58 4.32
CA VAL A 47 -10.50 12.40 4.77
C VAL A 47 -9.86 11.19 4.09
N ALA A 48 -10.54 10.05 4.08
CA ALA A 48 -10.05 8.84 3.43
C ALA A 48 -9.70 9.10 1.95
N GLN A 49 -10.57 9.83 1.24
CA GLN A 49 -10.35 10.14 -0.16
C GLN A 49 -9.15 11.07 -0.40
N LEU A 50 -8.88 12.01 0.52
CA LEU A 50 -7.69 12.86 0.47
C LEU A 50 -6.41 12.04 0.59
N PHE A 51 -6.32 11.14 1.56
CA PHE A 51 -5.17 10.24 1.70
C PHE A 51 -5.05 9.29 0.51
N PHE A 52 -6.17 8.76 0.02
CA PHE A 52 -6.21 7.90 -1.16
C PHE A 52 -5.70 8.62 -2.42
N MET A 53 -6.01 9.91 -2.61
CA MET A 53 -5.43 10.70 -3.70
C MET A 53 -3.91 10.76 -3.62
N VAL A 54 -3.34 10.95 -2.43
CA VAL A 54 -1.88 10.96 -2.24
C VAL A 54 -1.28 9.59 -2.60
N THR A 55 -1.91 8.50 -2.16
CA THR A 55 -1.48 7.14 -2.56
C THR A 55 -1.57 6.93 -4.06
N ARG A 56 -2.66 7.36 -4.71
CA ARG A 56 -2.83 7.25 -6.16
C ARG A 56 -1.80 8.07 -6.92
N PHE A 57 -1.49 9.26 -6.45
CA PHE A 57 -0.43 10.07 -7.02
C PHE A 57 0.92 9.35 -6.96
N ALA A 58 1.27 8.74 -5.82
CA ALA A 58 2.48 7.92 -5.71
C ALA A 58 2.49 6.75 -6.72
N ASN A 59 1.34 6.10 -6.93
CA ASN A 59 1.20 5.00 -7.90
C ASN A 59 1.43 5.45 -9.35
N LEU A 60 1.03 6.68 -9.70
CA LEU A 60 1.27 7.24 -11.04
C LEU A 60 2.77 7.40 -11.36
N PHE A 61 3.62 7.61 -10.35
CA PHE A 61 5.08 7.61 -10.54
C PHE A 61 5.67 6.21 -10.44
N TYR A 62 5.16 5.37 -9.53
CA TYR A 62 5.68 4.02 -9.31
C TYR A 62 5.56 3.13 -10.54
N LEU A 63 4.40 3.08 -11.20
CA LEU A 63 4.17 2.19 -12.34
C LEU A 63 5.14 2.45 -13.52
N PRO A 64 5.31 3.69 -14.02
CA PRO A 64 6.24 3.97 -15.11
C PRO A 64 7.71 3.75 -14.74
N LEU A 65 8.10 4.10 -13.50
CA LEU A 65 9.44 3.82 -12.99
C LEU A 65 9.69 2.32 -13.01
N MET A 66 8.76 1.55 -12.42
CA MET A 66 8.82 0.08 -12.38
C MET A 66 8.92 -0.53 -13.79
N ALA A 67 8.06 -0.10 -14.72
CA ALA A 67 8.05 -0.59 -16.09
C ALA A 67 9.39 -0.34 -16.80
N ARG A 68 9.95 0.89 -16.70
CA ARG A 68 11.24 1.23 -17.29
C ARG A 68 12.38 0.38 -16.73
N PHE A 69 12.37 0.09 -15.42
CA PHE A 69 13.39 -0.76 -14.81
C PHE A 69 13.31 -2.21 -15.27
N VAL A 70 12.10 -2.78 -15.38
CA VAL A 70 11.91 -4.13 -15.91
C VAL A 70 12.33 -4.19 -17.38
N ASP A 71 12.00 -3.19 -18.19
CA ASP A 71 12.42 -3.14 -19.60
C ASP A 71 13.95 -3.08 -19.76
N GLU A 72 14.65 -2.31 -18.91
CA GLU A 72 16.12 -2.22 -18.90
C GLU A 72 16.79 -3.54 -18.47
N ALA A 73 16.22 -4.22 -17.47
CA ALA A 73 16.65 -5.55 -17.04
C ALA A 73 16.36 -6.65 -18.10
N THR A 74 15.29 -6.48 -18.88
CA THR A 74 14.96 -7.38 -19.99
C THR A 74 15.91 -7.19 -21.17
N ARG A 75 16.30 -5.95 -21.47
CA ARG A 75 17.19 -5.61 -22.59
C ARG A 75 18.61 -6.15 -22.45
N THR A 76 19.04 -6.46 -21.23
CA THR A 76 20.33 -7.10 -20.93
C THR A 76 20.33 -8.63 -21.12
N GLY A 77 19.21 -9.21 -21.58
CA GLY A 77 19.17 -10.58 -22.14
C GLY A 77 19.13 -11.72 -21.11
N LYS A 78 18.86 -11.43 -19.83
CA LYS A 78 18.81 -12.45 -18.76
C LYS A 78 17.38 -12.68 -18.28
N THR A 79 16.56 -13.32 -19.11
CA THR A 79 15.16 -13.66 -18.83
C THR A 79 14.97 -14.50 -17.57
N SER A 80 15.94 -15.34 -17.20
CA SER A 80 15.94 -16.10 -15.93
C SER A 80 16.17 -15.22 -14.70
N GLN A 81 16.90 -14.11 -14.83
CA GLN A 81 17.12 -13.16 -13.73
C GLN A 81 15.89 -12.27 -13.49
N LEU A 82 15.13 -11.94 -14.54
CA LEU A 82 13.93 -11.10 -14.44
C LEU A 82 12.85 -11.72 -13.53
N TYR A 83 12.68 -13.04 -13.61
CA TYR A 83 11.74 -13.76 -12.76
C TYR A 83 12.13 -13.63 -11.27
N GLY A 84 13.41 -13.80 -10.94
CA GLY A 84 13.92 -13.63 -9.57
C GLY A 84 13.80 -12.19 -9.05
N GLN A 85 13.96 -11.20 -9.93
CA GLN A 85 13.77 -9.77 -9.58
C GLN A 85 12.32 -9.45 -9.22
N ILE A 86 11.35 -9.95 -10.00
CA ILE A 86 9.92 -9.75 -9.72
C ILE A 86 9.53 -10.41 -8.39
N GLN A 87 10.06 -11.60 -8.10
CA GLN A 87 9.82 -12.26 -6.81
C GLN A 87 10.28 -11.40 -5.62
N TRP A 88 11.44 -10.75 -5.72
CA TRP A 88 11.91 -9.82 -4.68
C TRP A 88 11.01 -8.61 -4.51
N VAL A 89 10.47 -8.05 -5.60
CA VAL A 89 9.52 -6.94 -5.53
C VAL A 89 8.23 -7.36 -4.84
N VAL A 90 7.72 -8.57 -5.11
CA VAL A 90 6.55 -9.13 -4.41
C VAL A 90 6.85 -9.31 -2.92
N VAL A 91 8.05 -9.78 -2.55
CA VAL A 91 8.47 -9.87 -1.14
C VAL A 91 8.52 -8.49 -0.49
N GLY A 92 9.02 -7.46 -1.18
CA GLY A 92 9.00 -6.08 -0.70
C GLY A 92 7.59 -5.55 -0.47
N ALA A 93 6.67 -5.81 -1.39
CA ALA A 93 5.26 -5.45 -1.25
C ALA A 93 4.59 -6.17 -0.07
N ALA A 94 4.91 -7.45 0.15
CA ALA A 94 4.44 -8.24 1.29
C ALA A 94 4.99 -7.69 2.62
N LEU A 95 6.27 -7.33 2.68
CA LEU A 95 6.87 -6.66 3.85
C LEU A 95 6.20 -5.30 4.13
N GLY A 96 5.88 -4.53 3.09
CA GLY A 96 5.11 -3.29 3.20
C GLY A 96 3.71 -3.52 3.78
N ALA A 97 3.02 -4.58 3.36
CA ALA A 97 1.72 -4.95 3.90
C ALA A 97 1.81 -5.38 5.37
N LEU A 98 2.84 -6.15 5.75
CA LEU A 98 3.12 -6.52 7.14
C LEU A 98 3.40 -5.30 8.01
N ALA A 99 4.25 -4.38 7.52
CA ALA A 99 4.51 -3.11 8.19
C ALA A 99 3.24 -2.26 8.35
N SER A 100 2.33 -2.30 7.37
CA SER A 100 1.03 -1.63 7.46
C SER A 100 0.16 -2.20 8.55
N TRP A 101 0.10 -3.53 8.65
CA TRP A 101 -0.66 -4.21 9.69
C TRP A 101 -0.17 -3.83 11.09
N LEU A 102 1.16 -3.74 11.27
CA LEU A 102 1.78 -3.26 12.50
C LEU A 102 1.45 -1.79 12.81
N LEU A 103 1.42 -0.94 11.79
CA LEU A 103 1.14 0.51 11.90
C LEU A 103 -0.35 0.85 11.89
N LEU A 104 -1.22 -0.12 11.61
CA LEU A 104 -2.67 0.03 11.50
C LEU A 104 -3.32 0.72 12.72
N PRO A 105 -3.08 0.29 13.98
CA PRO A 105 -3.70 0.93 15.14
C PRO A 105 -3.28 2.40 15.29
N THR A 106 -2.02 2.72 14.95
CA THR A 106 -1.50 4.10 14.96
C THR A 106 -2.24 4.94 13.94
N PHE A 107 -2.39 4.45 12.71
CA PHE A 107 -3.11 5.16 11.65
C PHE A 107 -4.60 5.34 11.95
N ILE A 108 -5.26 4.39 12.61
CA ILE A 108 -6.67 4.56 13.02
C ILE A 108 -6.83 5.79 13.95
N GLU A 109 -5.92 6.00 14.90
CA GLU A 109 -5.95 7.19 15.75
C GLU A 109 -5.64 8.47 14.97
N VAL A 110 -4.67 8.41 14.05
CA VAL A 110 -4.32 9.52 13.15
C VAL A 110 -5.54 9.98 12.36
N TYR A 111 -6.24 9.03 11.72
CA TYR A 111 -7.49 9.27 11.00
C TYR A 111 -8.58 9.80 11.94
N SER A 112 -8.73 9.23 13.14
CA SER A 112 -9.76 9.67 14.09
C SER A 112 -9.53 11.11 14.58
N VAL A 113 -8.28 11.53 14.78
CA VAL A 113 -7.93 12.93 15.08
C VAL A 113 -8.21 13.84 13.88
N ALA A 114 -7.85 13.41 12.67
CA ALA A 114 -8.14 14.13 11.43
C ALA A 114 -9.61 14.48 11.30
N VAL A 115 -10.46 13.45 11.47
CA VAL A 115 -11.91 13.56 11.33
C VAL A 115 -12.50 14.47 12.40
N ARG A 116 -12.10 14.32 13.67
CA ARG A 116 -12.55 15.19 14.76
C ARG A 116 -12.16 16.65 14.53
N CYS A 117 -10.96 16.91 14.04
CA CYS A 117 -10.50 18.26 13.72
C CYS A 117 -11.33 18.91 12.62
N ILE A 118 -11.70 18.16 11.58
CA ILE A 118 -12.52 18.66 10.47
C ILE A 118 -13.94 18.96 10.94
N THR A 119 -14.55 18.06 11.71
CA THR A 119 -15.94 18.23 12.11
C THR A 119 -16.13 19.35 13.14
N HIS A 120 -15.19 19.58 14.06
CA HIS A 120 -15.34 20.64 15.06
C HIS A 120 -15.14 22.06 14.49
N ARG A 121 -14.37 22.22 13.40
CA ARG A 121 -14.01 23.55 12.86
C ARG A 121 -14.60 23.86 11.49
N GLY A 122 -15.21 22.90 10.81
CA GLY A 122 -15.81 23.08 9.47
C GLY A 122 -14.81 23.33 8.32
N SER A 123 -13.54 23.67 8.61
CA SER A 123 -12.52 23.93 7.60
C SER A 123 -11.66 22.68 7.31
N MET A 124 -11.91 22.07 6.15
CA MET A 124 -11.26 20.85 5.67
C MET A 124 -9.75 21.03 5.42
N ILE A 125 -9.36 22.15 4.82
CA ILE A 125 -7.96 22.48 4.48
C ILE A 125 -7.14 22.88 5.71
N GLY A 126 -7.75 23.62 6.65
CA GLY A 126 -7.07 24.06 7.88
C GLY A 126 -6.73 22.92 8.84
N ALA A 127 -7.52 21.84 8.83
CA ALA A 127 -7.22 20.61 9.59
C ALA A 127 -6.09 19.79 8.94
N LEU A 128 -6.09 19.67 7.61
CA LEU A 128 -5.04 18.97 6.85
C LEU A 128 -3.67 19.64 7.05
N MET A 129 -3.60 20.97 6.92
CA MET A 129 -2.36 21.73 7.15
C MET A 129 -1.81 21.60 8.57
N ARG A 130 -2.67 21.31 9.56
CA ARG A 130 -2.26 21.12 10.97
C ARG A 130 -1.84 19.69 11.30
N MET A 131 -2.35 18.70 10.56
CA MET A 131 -1.79 17.34 10.55
C MET A 131 -0.44 17.26 9.86
N LEU A 132 -0.22 18.10 8.83
CA LEU A 132 1.10 18.27 8.22
C LEU A 132 2.11 18.99 9.12
N ARG A 133 1.68 19.57 10.26
CA ARG A 133 2.62 20.23 11.17
C ARG A 133 3.50 19.20 11.90
N PRO A 134 4.84 19.35 11.87
CA PRO A 134 5.78 18.42 12.49
C PRO A 134 5.62 18.32 14.01
N ALA A 135 5.08 19.34 14.68
CA ALA A 135 4.77 19.30 16.11
C ALA A 135 3.65 18.30 16.47
N SER A 136 2.74 18.03 15.53
CA SER A 136 1.69 17.00 15.69
C SER A 136 2.26 15.60 15.50
N TRP A 137 3.30 15.45 14.67
CA TRP A 137 4.00 14.17 14.43
C TRP A 137 4.73 13.69 15.69
N LEU A 138 5.32 14.56 16.50
CA LEU A 138 5.93 14.15 17.78
C LEU A 138 4.90 13.60 18.78
N LYS A 139 3.68 14.15 18.82
CA LYS A 139 2.58 13.62 19.64
C LYS A 139 2.02 12.31 19.08
N LEU A 140 2.05 12.15 17.76
CA LEU A 140 1.71 10.93 17.02
C LEU A 140 2.71 9.80 17.31
N VAL A 141 4.00 10.11 17.30
CA VAL A 141 5.10 9.18 17.61
C VAL A 141 5.07 8.80 19.10
N ARG A 142 4.77 9.74 20.01
CA ARG A 142 4.52 9.42 21.42
C ARG A 142 3.22 8.65 21.68
N SER A 143 2.29 8.67 20.73
CA SER A 143 1.05 7.88 20.77
C SER A 143 1.16 6.56 20.00
N PHE A 144 2.39 6.10 19.72
CA PHE A 144 2.65 4.73 19.28
C PHE A 144 2.02 3.78 20.30
N ARG A 145 0.83 3.27 19.97
CA ARG A 145 0.26 2.14 20.69
C ARG A 145 0.87 0.89 20.11
N LEU A 146 1.29 -0.03 20.99
CA LEU A 146 1.78 -1.34 20.57
C LEU A 146 0.78 -1.99 19.61
N PRO A 147 1.26 -2.83 18.66
CA PRO A 147 0.41 -3.63 17.78
C PRO A 147 -0.67 -4.31 18.60
N SER A 148 -1.89 -3.79 18.46
CA SER A 148 -3.08 -4.38 19.04
C SER A 148 -3.90 -4.84 17.87
N ASN A 149 -4.30 -6.11 17.87
CA ASN A 149 -5.20 -6.69 16.87
C ASN A 149 -6.63 -6.08 16.94
N LEU A 150 -6.77 -4.86 17.46
CA LEU A 150 -8.03 -4.12 17.62
C LEU A 150 -9.09 -4.92 18.40
N GLY A 151 -8.65 -5.84 19.27
CA GLY A 151 -9.53 -6.73 20.04
C GLY A 151 -9.94 -8.01 19.31
N CYS A 152 -9.57 -8.19 18.04
CA CYS A 152 -9.74 -9.45 17.33
C CYS A 152 -8.69 -10.46 17.81
N ARG A 153 -9.13 -11.58 18.38
CA ARG A 153 -8.24 -12.72 18.59
C ARG A 153 -7.86 -13.25 17.21
N LEU A 154 -6.56 -13.27 16.90
CA LEU A 154 -6.02 -14.08 15.82
C LEU A 154 -6.65 -15.47 16.00
N PHE A 155 -7.38 -15.99 15.01
CA PHE A 155 -8.10 -17.28 15.03
C PHE A 155 -9.52 -17.36 15.65
N LYS A 156 -10.10 -16.29 16.21
CA LYS A 156 -11.56 -16.25 16.47
C LYS A 156 -12.21 -15.14 15.65
N LEU A 157 -12.51 -15.49 14.40
CA LEU A 157 -13.32 -14.68 13.48
C LEU A 157 -14.80 -14.98 13.73
N ASP A 158 -15.30 -14.63 14.92
CA ASP A 158 -16.72 -14.79 15.24
C ASP A 158 -17.53 -13.89 14.29
N GLY A 159 -18.21 -14.51 13.31
CA GLY A 159 -19.12 -13.83 12.37
C GLY A 159 -18.60 -13.57 10.95
N VAL A 160 -17.38 -13.99 10.58
CA VAL A 160 -16.87 -13.83 9.19
C VAL A 160 -16.90 -15.16 8.43
N PRO A 161 -17.61 -15.28 7.28
CA PRO A 161 -17.61 -16.49 6.46
C PRO A 161 -16.20 -16.83 5.94
N ALA A 162 -15.82 -18.10 5.96
CA ALA A 162 -14.53 -18.56 5.43
C ALA A 162 -14.37 -18.24 3.93
N ASP A 163 -15.47 -18.35 3.16
CA ASP A 163 -15.50 -18.02 1.74
C ASP A 163 -15.14 -16.55 1.50
N PHE A 164 -15.66 -15.63 2.31
CA PHE A 164 -15.35 -14.21 2.21
C PHE A 164 -13.87 -13.92 2.43
N LEU A 165 -13.25 -14.62 3.38
CA LEU A 165 -11.82 -14.53 3.66
C LEU A 165 -10.99 -15.05 2.47
N LEU A 166 -11.36 -16.19 1.92
CA LEU A 166 -10.68 -16.78 0.75
C LEU A 166 -10.78 -15.85 -0.47
N PHE A 167 -11.97 -15.29 -0.74
CA PHE A 167 -12.14 -14.31 -1.82
C PHE A 167 -11.31 -13.05 -1.61
N ASN A 168 -11.19 -12.54 -0.38
CA ASN A 168 -10.34 -11.39 -0.09
C ASN A 168 -8.86 -11.69 -0.31
N VAL A 169 -8.39 -12.89 0.09
CA VAL A 169 -7.02 -13.32 -0.17
C VAL A 169 -6.76 -13.40 -1.67
N ALA A 170 -7.67 -14.01 -2.43
CA ALA A 170 -7.57 -14.10 -3.89
C ALA A 170 -7.57 -12.71 -4.55
N ALA A 171 -8.52 -11.84 -4.18
CA ALA A 171 -8.60 -10.49 -4.71
C ALA A 171 -7.34 -9.66 -4.39
N THR A 172 -6.80 -9.80 -3.18
CA THR A 172 -5.55 -9.13 -2.77
C THR A 172 -4.36 -9.68 -3.55
N ALA A 173 -4.27 -10.99 -3.76
CA ALA A 173 -3.22 -11.59 -4.56
C ALA A 173 -3.23 -11.09 -6.01
N VAL A 174 -4.42 -11.01 -6.62
CA VAL A 174 -4.59 -10.43 -7.97
C VAL A 174 -4.19 -8.96 -7.99
N TRP A 175 -4.60 -8.17 -7.00
CA TRP A 175 -4.23 -6.74 -6.91
C TRP A 175 -2.72 -6.53 -6.76
N THR A 176 -2.04 -7.37 -5.98
CA THR A 176 -0.60 -7.22 -5.72
C THR A 176 0.26 -7.73 -6.88
N VAL A 177 -0.12 -8.85 -7.50
CA VAL A 177 0.71 -9.53 -8.51
C VAL A 177 0.29 -9.18 -9.94
N GLY A 178 -0.95 -8.76 -10.18
CA GLY A 178 -1.52 -8.56 -11.52
C GLY A 178 -0.70 -7.60 -12.39
N ALA A 179 -0.38 -6.41 -11.88
CA ALA A 179 0.44 -5.44 -12.61
C ALA A 179 1.85 -5.97 -12.91
N LEU A 180 2.46 -6.69 -11.96
CA LEU A 180 3.80 -7.27 -12.14
C LEU A 180 3.79 -8.42 -13.17
N ALA A 181 2.72 -9.22 -13.18
CA ALA A 181 2.53 -10.29 -14.15
C ALA A 181 2.33 -9.74 -15.57
N ALA A 182 1.55 -8.67 -15.72
CA ALA A 182 1.37 -7.99 -17.01
C ALA A 182 2.69 -7.44 -17.56
N VAL A 183 3.50 -6.83 -16.69
CA VAL A 183 4.84 -6.34 -17.02
C VAL A 183 5.81 -7.49 -17.37
N TYR A 184 5.68 -8.65 -16.73
CA TYR A 184 6.45 -9.84 -17.10
C TYR A 184 6.06 -10.39 -18.48
N VAL A 185 4.75 -10.51 -18.75
CA VAL A 185 4.25 -11.02 -20.04
C VAL A 185 4.63 -10.08 -21.18
N SER A 186 4.59 -8.76 -20.96
CA SER A 186 5.03 -7.77 -21.93
C SER A 186 6.53 -7.91 -22.27
N ALA A 187 7.35 -8.30 -21.29
CA ALA A 187 8.78 -8.56 -21.49
C ALA A 187 9.04 -9.87 -22.25
N VAL A 188 8.28 -10.94 -21.98
CA VAL A 188 8.46 -12.26 -22.62
C VAL A 188 7.92 -12.31 -24.04
N ILE A 189 6.82 -11.57 -24.32
CA ILE A 189 6.14 -11.58 -25.62
C ILE A 189 6.05 -10.14 -26.18
N PRO A 190 7.11 -9.65 -26.86
CA PRO A 190 7.21 -8.26 -27.30
C PRO A 190 6.06 -7.79 -28.22
N GLN A 191 5.49 -8.73 -28.98
CA GLN A 191 4.38 -8.50 -29.92
C GLN A 191 3.05 -8.08 -29.25
N TYR A 192 2.88 -8.32 -27.94
CA TYR A 192 1.68 -7.92 -27.19
C TYR A 192 1.98 -6.94 -26.05
N LYS A 193 3.13 -6.24 -26.09
CA LYS A 193 3.55 -5.32 -25.02
C LYS A 193 2.46 -4.32 -24.63
N THR A 194 1.88 -3.63 -25.61
CA THR A 194 0.88 -2.58 -25.39
C THR A 194 -0.42 -3.14 -24.84
N THR A 195 -0.85 -4.31 -25.33
CA THR A 195 -2.07 -5.00 -24.89
C THR A 195 -1.96 -5.50 -23.46
N ALA A 196 -0.82 -6.10 -23.09
CA ALA A 196 -0.58 -6.60 -21.75
C ALA A 196 -0.59 -5.48 -20.70
N VAL A 197 0.00 -4.32 -21.02
CA VAL A 197 0.01 -3.16 -20.12
C VAL A 197 -1.37 -2.51 -20.00
N LEU A 198 -2.15 -2.47 -21.08
CA LEU A 198 -3.49 -1.86 -21.07
C LEU A 198 -4.55 -2.70 -20.32
N LEU A 199 -4.38 -4.02 -20.23
CA LEU A 199 -5.30 -4.93 -19.51
C LEU A 199 -4.89 -5.22 -18.06
N SER A 200 -3.89 -4.51 -17.53
CA SER A 200 -3.32 -4.74 -16.19
C SER A 200 -4.05 -4.04 -15.04
#